data_AF-F9WN79-F1
#
_entry.id   AF-F9WN79-F1
#
_cell.length_a   1.000
_cell.length_b   1.000
_cell.length_c   1.000
_cell.angle_alpha   90.00
_cell.angle_beta   90.00
_cell.angle_gamma   90.00
#
_symmetry.space_group_name_H-M   'P 1'
#
loop_
_entity.id
_entity.type
_entity.pdbx_description
1 polymer ?
#
loop_
_entity_poly.entity_id
_entity_poly.type
_entity_poly.pdbx_seq_one_letter_code
_entity_poly.pdbx_strand_id
1 'polypeptide(L)'
;MAGRGRRVRQNEGGSAREPPLSRARVESVPGPRWTLNSRVSDVLLDGARPPDNVMLLSECLERVRHRGTDIDGNVKMDVVIQEPEFYIPDEHTRRRILSLPECQTYALVYKAVPLLGRKGITGLLQWGGADENADAKRAVRDALADDGLWNMVCGLLDIAFNAAKDAEARGKVVMSESESAVVITGAFESVVKARWSYVESGHVDMPLGLKIFDGTVDGVVVPPVWSFAEVNEISGVDELEVLDLDSDGECDMAAEHERDRVAAGQHCVEVFVLTSAMGWPYTRFIPTNARCVFVRREMVRVWRVVEEQIQTWPNCTHQCLNKPYI
;
A
#
# COMPACT_ATOMS: atom_id res chain seq x y z
N MET A 1 -35.74 -78.67 11.29
CA MET A 1 -36.78 -78.37 10.28
C MET A 1 -36.50 -76.98 9.71
N ALA A 2 -36.37 -76.90 8.38
CA ALA A 2 -36.48 -75.73 7.47
C ALA A 2 -35.66 -74.45 7.81
N GLY A 3 -34.92 -73.78 6.90
CA GLY A 3 -34.86 -73.83 5.45
C GLY A 3 -34.95 -72.40 4.87
N ARG A 4 -33.97 -71.99 4.04
CA ARG A 4 -33.95 -70.90 3.02
C ARG A 4 -34.32 -69.48 3.52
N GLY A 5 -33.48 -68.45 3.43
CA GLY A 5 -32.80 -67.92 2.25
C GLY A 5 -33.64 -66.80 1.60
N ARG A 6 -33.14 -65.55 1.54
CA ARG A 6 -32.98 -64.67 0.33
C ARG A 6 -32.96 -63.13 0.64
N ARG A 7 -32.09 -62.43 -0.12
CA ARG A 7 -32.12 -61.02 -0.62
C ARG A 7 -31.60 -59.85 0.24
N VAL A 8 -30.34 -59.50 -0.02
CA VAL A 8 -29.81 -58.19 -0.49
C VAL A 8 -30.82 -57.05 -0.68
N ARG A 9 -30.53 -55.87 -0.10
CA ARG A 9 -30.39 -54.59 -0.82
C ARG A 9 -29.54 -53.58 -0.03
N GLN A 10 -28.59 -52.97 -0.75
CA GLN A 10 -27.80 -51.80 -0.38
C GLN A 10 -28.71 -50.63 0.02
N ASN A 11 -28.25 -49.78 0.95
CA ASN A 11 -28.28 -48.35 0.67
C ASN A 11 -27.18 -47.60 1.42
N GLU A 12 -26.46 -46.80 0.64
CA GLU A 12 -25.53 -45.76 1.05
C GLU A 12 -26.26 -44.64 1.79
N GLY A 13 -25.54 -43.92 2.64
CA GLY A 13 -26.05 -42.72 3.31
C GLY A 13 -24.89 -42.00 3.96
N GLY A 14 -24.26 -41.11 3.19
CA GLY A 14 -23.03 -40.40 3.51
C GLY A 14 -23.06 -39.67 4.85
N SER A 15 -21.99 -39.87 5.63
CA SER A 15 -21.63 -38.96 6.71
C SER A 15 -21.15 -37.67 6.06
N ALA A 16 -22.03 -36.68 6.00
CA ALA A 16 -21.68 -35.29 5.78
C ALA A 16 -20.71 -34.86 6.89
N ARG A 17 -19.41 -34.84 6.57
CA ARG A 17 -18.43 -34.13 7.38
C ARG A 17 -18.79 -32.65 7.30
N GLU A 18 -19.16 -32.11 8.45
CA GLU A 18 -19.32 -30.68 8.68
C GLU A 18 -18.16 -29.88 8.06
N PRO A 19 -18.43 -28.74 7.41
CA PRO A 19 -17.36 -27.86 6.98
C PRO A 19 -16.63 -27.32 8.22
N PRO A 20 -15.30 -27.19 8.19
CA PRO A 20 -14.57 -26.61 9.30
C PRO A 20 -15.05 -25.17 9.50
N LEU A 21 -15.47 -24.88 10.73
CA LEU A 21 -15.89 -23.58 11.21
C LEU A 21 -14.91 -22.50 10.71
N SER A 22 -15.45 -21.57 9.93
CA SER A 22 -14.77 -20.37 9.47
C SER A 22 -14.00 -19.74 10.61
N ARG A 23 -12.67 -19.71 10.49
CA ARG A 23 -11.80 -18.98 11.42
C ARG A 23 -12.34 -17.56 11.57
N ALA A 24 -12.61 -17.17 12.82
CA ALA A 24 -13.01 -15.82 13.16
C ALA A 24 -12.08 -14.82 12.46
N ARG A 25 -12.66 -13.95 11.64
CA ARG A 25 -11.97 -12.81 11.05
C ARG A 25 -11.29 -12.07 12.21
N VAL A 26 -9.96 -12.00 12.19
CA VAL A 26 -9.20 -11.12 13.09
C VAL A 26 -9.69 -9.71 12.79
N GLU A 27 -10.55 -9.21 13.66
CA GLU A 27 -11.01 -7.83 13.63
C GLU A 27 -9.77 -7.00 13.95
N SER A 28 -9.22 -6.36 12.91
CA SER A 28 -8.11 -5.42 13.05
C SER A 28 -8.52 -4.39 14.10
N VAL A 29 -7.87 -4.43 15.26
CA VAL A 29 -8.00 -3.35 16.25
C VAL A 29 -7.77 -2.03 15.50
N PRO A 30 -8.67 -1.04 15.62
CA PRO A 30 -8.46 0.25 14.99
C PRO A 30 -7.06 0.77 15.37
N GLY A 31 -6.25 1.09 14.36
CA GLY A 31 -4.92 1.64 14.57
C GLY A 31 -4.98 2.94 15.40
N PRO A 32 -3.85 3.37 15.98
CA PRO A 32 -3.80 4.65 16.67
C PRO A 32 -4.21 5.77 15.72
N ARG A 33 -4.91 6.79 16.22
CA ARG A 33 -5.32 7.97 15.42
C ARG A 33 -4.13 8.73 14.84
N TRP A 34 -3.00 8.69 15.55
CA TRP A 34 -1.76 9.37 15.19
C TRP A 34 -0.59 8.39 15.13
N THR A 35 0.36 8.66 14.24
CA THR A 35 1.62 7.91 14.11
C THR A 35 2.80 8.83 14.42
N LEU A 36 4.00 8.28 14.59
CA LEU A 36 5.20 9.11 14.82
C LEU A 36 5.49 10.07 13.64
N ASN A 37 4.98 9.77 12.45
CA ASN A 37 5.08 10.62 11.26
C ASN A 37 3.97 11.68 11.16
N SER A 38 3.01 11.71 12.09
CA SER A 38 1.94 12.71 12.09
C SER A 38 2.50 14.11 12.36
N ARG A 39 1.94 15.10 11.67
CA ARG A 39 2.33 16.51 11.83
C ARG A 39 1.78 17.05 13.15
N VAL A 40 2.56 17.92 13.78
CA VAL A 40 2.17 18.58 15.04
C VAL A 40 0.92 19.45 14.85
N SER A 41 0.77 20.08 13.68
CA SER A 41 -0.44 20.84 13.33
C SER A 41 -1.71 20.00 13.39
N ASP A 42 -1.64 18.77 12.85
CA ASP A 42 -2.79 17.89 12.71
C ASP A 42 -3.18 17.35 14.08
N VAL A 43 -2.19 17.02 14.93
CA VAL A 43 -2.41 16.56 16.30
C VAL A 43 -3.02 17.67 17.16
N LEU A 44 -2.50 18.89 17.11
CA LEU A 44 -2.99 20.01 17.92
C LEU A 44 -4.42 20.43 17.55
N LEU A 45 -4.82 20.22 16.29
CA LEU A 45 -6.17 20.49 15.81
C LEU A 45 -7.09 19.27 15.89
N ASP A 46 -6.62 18.15 16.43
CA ASP A 46 -7.34 16.88 16.41
C ASP A 46 -7.82 16.48 14.99
N GLY A 47 -7.07 16.85 13.96
CA GLY A 47 -7.40 16.64 12.55
C GLY A 47 -8.50 17.57 11.99
N ALA A 48 -8.99 18.52 12.78
CA ALA A 48 -9.88 19.56 12.29
C ALA A 48 -9.15 20.49 11.32
N ARG A 49 -9.92 21.10 10.41
CA ARG A 49 -9.39 22.12 9.52
C ARG A 49 -9.00 23.36 10.34
N PRO A 50 -7.88 24.03 10.03
CA PRO A 50 -7.57 25.33 10.59
C PRO A 50 -8.76 26.30 10.43
N PRO A 51 -9.01 27.18 11.41
CA PRO A 51 -10.11 28.13 11.33
C PRO A 51 -9.88 29.10 10.15
N ASP A 52 -10.97 29.41 9.44
CA ASP A 52 -10.96 30.40 8.37
C ASP A 52 -10.61 31.77 8.96
N ASN A 53 -9.63 32.46 8.37
CA ASN A 53 -9.05 33.72 8.88
C ASN A 53 -9.98 34.95 8.69
N VAL A 54 -11.19 34.85 9.22
CA VAL A 54 -12.30 35.79 9.06
C VAL A 54 -12.77 36.34 10.42
N MET A 55 -12.48 35.65 11.53
CA MET A 55 -12.94 36.06 12.86
C MET A 55 -12.31 37.40 13.26
N LEU A 56 -13.15 38.33 13.69
CA LEU A 56 -12.74 39.66 14.15
C LEU A 56 -12.75 39.73 15.68
N LEU A 57 -11.94 40.63 16.23
CA LEU A 57 -11.90 40.90 17.66
C LEU A 57 -13.24 41.41 18.20
N SER A 58 -14.02 42.14 17.40
CA SER A 58 -15.38 42.59 17.74
C SER A 58 -16.29 41.43 18.13
N GLU A 59 -16.23 40.31 17.41
CA GLU A 59 -17.03 39.11 17.68
C GLU A 59 -16.67 38.48 19.04
N CYS A 60 -15.39 38.52 19.43
CA CYS A 60 -14.93 38.10 20.75
C CYS A 60 -15.39 39.04 21.85
N LEU A 61 -15.29 40.35 21.61
CA LEU A 61 -15.69 41.41 22.56
C LEU A 61 -17.19 41.32 22.89
N GLU A 62 -18.03 41.05 21.88
CA GLU A 62 -19.46 40.81 22.07
C GLU A 62 -19.74 39.60 22.97
N ARG A 63 -19.04 38.48 22.75
CA ARG A 63 -19.19 37.27 23.59
C ARG A 63 -18.80 37.51 25.05
N VAL A 64 -17.74 38.27 25.30
CA VAL A 64 -17.33 38.62 26.67
C VAL A 64 -18.11 39.83 27.24
N ARG A 65 -19.08 40.36 26.50
CA ARG A 65 -19.90 41.52 26.89
C ARG A 65 -19.06 42.75 27.26
N HIS A 66 -17.93 42.98 26.58
CA HIS A 66 -17.17 44.22 26.72
C HIS A 66 -17.98 45.38 26.12
N ARG A 67 -18.08 46.50 26.83
CA ARG A 67 -18.81 47.71 26.38
C ARG A 67 -17.92 48.94 26.23
N GLY A 68 -16.60 48.80 26.41
CA GLY A 68 -15.65 49.89 26.19
C GLY A 68 -15.44 50.17 24.70
N THR A 69 -15.16 51.42 24.37
CA THR A 69 -14.81 51.87 23.01
C THR A 69 -13.30 52.09 22.85
N ASP A 70 -12.52 51.59 23.81
CA ASP A 70 -11.07 51.72 23.93
C ASP A 70 -10.30 50.70 23.08
N ILE A 71 -11.00 49.68 22.56
CA ILE A 71 -10.42 48.60 21.74
C ILE A 71 -10.97 48.68 20.33
N ASP A 72 -10.08 48.69 19.32
CA ASP A 72 -10.49 48.55 17.93
C ASP A 72 -10.83 47.08 17.62
N GLY A 73 -12.14 46.81 17.52
CA GLY A 73 -12.66 45.46 17.23
C GLY A 73 -12.53 45.02 15.77
N ASN A 74 -12.16 45.90 14.83
CA ASN A 74 -12.09 45.58 13.40
C ASN A 74 -10.79 44.87 13.00
N VAL A 75 -9.99 44.43 13.97
CA VAL A 75 -8.76 43.66 13.75
C VAL A 75 -9.10 42.17 13.71
N LYS A 76 -8.44 41.45 12.79
CA LYS A 76 -8.58 39.99 12.69
C LYS A 76 -7.90 39.27 13.86
N MET A 77 -8.49 38.15 14.27
CA MET A 77 -8.03 37.40 15.43
C MET A 77 -6.65 36.75 15.21
N ASP A 78 -6.29 36.37 13.98
CA ASP A 78 -4.95 35.84 13.66
C ASP A 78 -3.84 36.83 13.98
N VAL A 79 -4.08 38.13 13.73
CA VAL A 79 -3.16 39.22 14.05
C VAL A 79 -3.15 39.48 15.55
N VAL A 80 -4.33 39.57 16.17
CA VAL A 80 -4.47 39.84 17.61
C VAL A 80 -3.78 38.77 18.46
N ILE A 81 -3.87 37.50 18.06
CA ILE A 81 -3.31 36.37 18.80
C ILE A 81 -1.79 36.39 18.90
N GLN A 82 -1.10 37.01 17.94
CA GLN A 82 0.35 37.11 17.98
C GLN A 82 0.81 38.00 19.15
N GLU A 83 0.16 39.16 19.33
CA GLU A 83 0.52 40.18 20.31
C GLU A 83 -0.74 40.75 21.00
N PRO A 84 -1.46 39.93 21.80
CA PRO A 84 -2.77 40.29 22.33
C PRO A 84 -2.72 41.45 23.33
N GLU A 85 -1.59 41.66 23.99
CA GLU A 85 -1.32 42.79 24.88
C GLU A 85 -1.33 44.15 24.17
N PHE A 86 -1.00 44.20 22.88
CA PHE A 86 -1.02 45.43 22.10
C PHE A 86 -2.46 45.85 21.73
N TYR A 87 -3.29 44.88 21.35
CA TYR A 87 -4.67 45.13 20.93
C TYR A 87 -5.67 45.16 22.08
N ILE A 88 -5.41 44.41 23.16
CA ILE A 88 -6.27 44.33 24.35
C ILE A 88 -5.41 44.69 25.57
N PRO A 89 -5.29 45.99 25.91
CA PRO A 89 -4.47 46.45 27.03
C PRO A 89 -4.95 45.90 28.38
N ASP A 90 -6.28 45.86 28.58
CA ASP A 90 -6.88 45.35 29.81
C ASP A 90 -6.64 43.85 30.00
N GLU A 91 -5.89 43.49 31.03
CA GLU A 91 -5.48 42.10 31.30
C GLU A 91 -6.68 41.18 31.55
N HIS A 92 -7.71 41.67 32.26
CA HIS A 92 -8.89 40.88 32.59
C HIS A 92 -9.69 40.52 31.34
N THR A 93 -9.91 41.50 30.46
CA THR A 93 -10.59 41.34 29.18
C THR A 93 -9.77 40.46 28.23
N ARG A 94 -8.45 40.69 28.15
CA ARG A 94 -7.54 39.84 27.36
C ARG A 94 -7.64 38.38 27.78
N ARG A 95 -7.57 38.10 29.08
CA ARG A 95 -7.69 36.73 29.62
C ARG A 95 -9.04 36.10 29.27
N ARG A 96 -10.14 36.84 29.41
CA ARG A 96 -11.50 36.34 29.09
C ARG A 96 -11.65 36.02 27.60
N ILE A 97 -11.11 36.85 26.71
CA ILE A 97 -11.14 36.64 25.26
C ILE A 97 -10.28 35.44 24.86
N LEU A 98 -9.03 35.37 25.33
CA LEU A 98 -8.11 34.27 24.99
C LEU A 98 -8.56 32.92 25.57
N SER A 99 -9.42 32.93 26.59
CA SER A 99 -10.03 31.70 27.13
C SER A 99 -11.18 31.15 26.26
N LEU A 100 -11.64 31.87 25.24
CA LEU A 100 -12.69 31.38 24.34
C LEU A 100 -12.16 30.19 23.51
N PRO A 101 -12.94 29.11 23.30
CA PRO A 101 -12.50 27.94 22.53
C PRO A 101 -11.98 28.27 21.13
N GLU A 102 -12.61 29.23 20.46
CA GLU A 102 -12.21 29.69 19.14
C GLU A 102 -10.85 30.38 19.19
N CYS A 103 -10.63 31.27 20.17
CA CYS A 103 -9.35 31.94 20.38
C CYS A 103 -8.23 30.95 20.72
N GLN A 104 -8.52 29.91 21.50
CA GLN A 104 -7.57 28.83 21.78
C GLN A 104 -7.16 28.11 20.49
N THR A 105 -8.12 27.82 19.60
CA THR A 105 -7.84 27.22 18.29
C THR A 105 -6.93 28.12 17.44
N TYR A 106 -7.22 29.43 17.40
CA TYR A 106 -6.35 30.39 16.71
C TYR A 106 -4.95 30.45 17.34
N ALA A 107 -4.84 30.42 18.66
CA ALA A 107 -3.56 30.41 19.37
C ALA A 107 -2.71 29.19 19.03
N LEU A 108 -3.33 28.01 18.91
CA LEU A 108 -2.65 26.80 18.46
C LEU A 108 -2.12 26.96 17.02
N VAL A 109 -2.95 27.45 16.10
CA VAL A 109 -2.64 27.51 14.67
C VAL A 109 -1.67 28.62 14.29
N TYR A 110 -1.89 29.83 14.79
CA TYR A 110 -1.18 31.02 14.32
C TYR A 110 -0.01 31.42 15.21
N LYS A 111 0.03 30.92 16.46
CA LYS A 111 1.13 31.19 17.41
C LYS A 111 1.95 29.94 17.70
N ALA A 112 1.35 28.88 18.24
CA ALA A 112 2.10 27.71 18.71
C ALA A 112 2.75 26.89 17.57
N VAL A 113 1.97 26.52 16.54
CA VAL A 113 2.46 25.71 15.41
C VAL A 113 3.63 26.40 14.67
N PRO A 114 3.57 27.70 14.32
CA PRO A 114 4.69 28.39 13.68
C PRO A 114 5.94 28.44 14.57
N LEU A 115 5.79 28.63 15.89
CA LEU A 115 6.92 28.62 16.83
C LEU A 115 7.58 27.24 16.90
N LEU A 116 6.79 26.17 16.97
CA LEU A 116 7.28 24.78 16.94
C LEU A 116 8.03 24.50 15.64
N GLY A 117 7.45 24.89 14.49
CA GLY A 117 8.09 24.74 13.18
C GLY A 117 9.40 25.52 13.04
N ARG A 118 9.47 26.76 13.52
CA ARG A 118 10.70 27.58 13.54
C ARG A 118 11.82 26.95 14.38
N LYS A 119 11.47 26.12 15.37
CA LYS A 119 12.42 25.38 16.21
C LYS A 119 12.67 23.94 15.72
N GLY A 120 12.19 23.58 14.52
CA GLY A 120 12.42 22.27 13.90
C GLY A 120 11.49 21.17 14.38
N ILE A 121 10.45 21.49 15.16
CA ILE A 121 9.47 20.54 15.66
C ILE A 121 8.24 20.58 14.73
N THR A 122 8.27 19.78 13.67
CA THR A 122 7.20 19.70 12.67
C THR A 122 6.38 18.41 12.77
N GLY A 123 7.00 17.33 13.28
CA GLY A 123 6.39 16.02 13.45
C GLY A 123 6.40 15.52 14.89
N LEU A 124 5.55 14.54 15.17
CA LEU A 124 5.39 13.94 16.49
C LEU A 124 6.65 13.18 16.94
N LEU A 125 7.40 12.57 16.02
CA LEU A 125 8.70 11.96 16.29
C LEU A 125 9.70 12.98 16.84
N GLN A 126 9.78 14.15 16.23
CA GLN A 126 10.66 15.24 16.68
C GLN A 126 10.22 15.74 18.06
N TRP A 127 8.91 15.89 18.29
CA TRP A 127 8.40 16.25 19.61
C TRP A 127 8.88 15.28 20.72
N GLY A 128 8.90 13.97 20.45
CA GLY A 128 9.31 12.95 21.41
C GLY A 128 10.80 12.81 21.67
N GLY A 129 11.66 13.47 20.90
CA GLY A 129 13.12 13.47 21.09
C GLY A 129 13.49 14.23 22.36
N ALA A 130 13.48 13.54 23.50
CA ALA A 130 13.63 14.13 24.83
C ALA A 130 14.92 14.96 24.99
N ASP A 131 16.04 14.45 24.46
CA ASP A 131 17.35 15.09 24.60
C ASP A 131 17.64 16.06 23.44
N GLU A 132 17.21 15.73 22.21
CA GLU A 132 17.50 16.52 21.01
C GLU A 132 16.67 17.81 20.92
N ASN A 133 15.46 17.82 21.48
CA ASN A 133 14.53 18.95 21.36
C ASN A 133 14.19 19.64 22.69
N ALA A 134 14.90 19.34 23.78
CA ALA A 134 14.69 20.01 25.07
C ALA A 134 14.92 21.53 24.97
N ASP A 135 15.99 21.95 24.31
CA ASP A 135 16.31 23.37 24.08
C ASP A 135 15.29 24.03 23.15
N ALA A 136 14.86 23.32 22.10
CA ALA A 136 13.81 23.77 21.20
C ALA A 136 12.48 24.00 21.95
N LYS A 137 12.05 23.04 22.78
CA LYS A 137 10.84 23.14 23.62
C LYS A 137 10.92 24.31 24.61
N ARG A 138 12.06 24.48 25.29
CA ARG A 138 12.28 25.63 26.18
C ARG A 138 12.17 26.96 25.42
N ALA A 139 12.81 27.04 24.25
CA ALA A 139 12.73 28.24 23.43
C ALA A 139 11.32 28.52 22.88
N VAL A 140 10.51 27.49 22.58
CA VAL A 140 9.09 27.67 22.22
C VAL A 140 8.31 28.18 23.42
N ARG A 141 8.49 27.59 24.61
CA ARG A 141 7.82 28.03 25.84
C ARG A 141 8.10 29.50 26.15
N ASP A 142 9.37 29.89 26.11
CA ASP A 142 9.80 31.26 26.39
C ASP A 142 9.22 32.26 25.37
N ALA A 143 9.20 31.88 24.08
CA ALA A 143 8.63 32.71 23.01
C ALA A 143 7.09 32.79 23.05
N LEU A 144 6.43 31.74 23.55
CA LEU A 144 4.97 31.72 23.68
C LEU A 144 4.50 32.66 24.79
N ALA A 145 5.28 32.75 25.88
CA ALA A 145 5.02 33.55 27.07
C ALA A 145 3.61 33.34 27.68
N ASP A 146 3.06 32.13 27.50
CA ASP A 146 1.74 31.72 27.96
C ASP A 146 1.84 30.27 28.49
N ASP A 147 1.96 30.12 29.81
CA ASP A 147 2.07 28.81 30.44
C ASP A 147 0.81 27.95 30.23
N GLY A 148 -0.37 28.58 30.13
CA GLY A 148 -1.64 27.86 29.90
C GLY A 148 -1.68 27.23 28.52
N LEU A 149 -1.34 28.00 27.50
CA LEU A 149 -1.25 27.53 26.11
C LEU A 149 -0.12 26.51 25.94
N TRP A 150 1.02 26.73 26.59
CA TRP A 150 2.13 25.76 26.57
C TRP A 150 1.71 24.41 27.16
N ASN A 151 1.04 24.41 28.31
CA ASN A 151 0.56 23.19 28.95
C ASN A 151 -0.45 22.43 28.08
N MET A 152 -1.32 23.16 27.37
CA MET A 152 -2.26 22.58 26.40
C MET A 152 -1.52 21.89 25.24
N VAL A 153 -0.54 22.57 24.64
CA VAL A 153 0.30 22.03 23.55
C VAL A 153 1.03 20.76 24.00
N CYS A 154 1.70 20.82 25.16
CA CYS A 154 2.41 19.66 25.72
C CYS A 154 1.46 18.49 25.96
N GLY A 155 0.32 18.72 26.63
CA GLY A 155 -0.64 17.67 26.94
C GLY A 155 -1.14 16.95 25.70
N LEU A 156 -1.53 17.70 24.66
CA LEU A 156 -2.02 17.11 23.40
C LEU A 156 -0.93 16.30 22.69
N LEU A 157 0.28 16.85 22.59
CA LEU A 157 1.38 16.20 21.88
C LEU A 157 1.96 15.01 22.65
N ASP A 158 2.04 15.08 23.98
CA ASP A 158 2.50 13.97 24.81
C ASP A 158 1.51 12.80 24.77
N ILE A 159 0.20 13.06 24.84
CA ILE A 159 -0.82 12.02 24.71
C ILE A 159 -0.70 11.33 23.34
N ALA A 160 -0.63 12.11 22.26
CA ALA A 160 -0.50 11.55 20.92
C ALA A 160 0.82 10.78 20.73
N PHE A 161 1.94 11.31 21.23
CA PHE A 161 3.26 10.69 21.11
C PHE A 161 3.30 9.35 21.85
N ASN A 162 2.82 9.31 23.09
CA ASN A 162 2.79 8.07 23.88
C ASN A 162 1.88 7.02 23.22
N ALA A 163 0.71 7.41 22.72
CA ALA A 163 -0.17 6.50 21.99
C ALA A 163 0.48 5.95 20.71
N ALA A 164 1.16 6.80 19.93
CA ALA A 164 1.86 6.40 18.71
C ALA A 164 3.05 5.46 19.02
N LYS A 165 3.82 5.76 20.07
CA LYS A 165 4.96 4.95 20.51
C LYS A 165 4.52 3.57 21.02
N ASP A 166 3.46 3.52 21.82
CA ASP A 166 2.90 2.25 22.31
C ASP A 166 2.38 1.39 21.16
N ALA A 167 1.74 2.00 20.17
CA ALA A 167 1.27 1.29 18.98
C ALA A 167 2.43 0.74 18.12
N GLU A 168 3.50 1.52 17.93
CA GLU A 168 4.70 1.04 17.23
C GLU A 168 5.37 -0.12 17.99
N ALA A 169 5.46 -0.03 19.32
CA ALA A 169 5.98 -1.11 20.16
C ALA A 169 5.12 -2.37 20.06
N ARG A 170 3.78 -2.24 20.07
CA ARG A 170 2.86 -3.37 19.85
C ARG A 170 3.01 -3.97 18.45
N GLY A 171 3.17 -3.14 17.43
CA GLY A 171 3.48 -3.59 16.06
C GLY A 171 4.77 -4.39 16.01
N LYS A 172 5.83 -3.92 16.68
CA LYS A 172 7.11 -4.63 16.80
C LYS A 172 6.99 -5.95 17.55
N VAL A 173 6.26 -5.99 18.67
CA VAL A 173 6.04 -7.24 19.44
C VAL A 173 5.25 -8.26 18.62
N VAL A 174 4.21 -7.84 17.88
CA VAL A 174 3.43 -8.72 17.01
C VAL A 174 4.29 -9.28 15.86
N MET A 175 5.22 -8.49 15.31
CA MET A 175 6.12 -8.94 14.24
C MET A 175 7.34 -9.74 14.75
N SER A 176 7.83 -9.49 15.97
CA SER A 176 9.11 -10.03 16.46
C SER A 176 9.06 -11.49 16.93
N GLU A 177 7.89 -12.04 17.29
CA GLU A 177 7.78 -13.47 17.65
C GLU A 177 7.12 -14.32 16.56
N SER A 178 6.37 -13.71 15.62
CA SER A 178 5.65 -14.46 14.58
C SER A 178 6.40 -14.55 13.23
N GLU A 179 7.43 -13.73 13.02
CA GLU A 179 8.31 -13.80 11.83
C GLU A 179 9.80 -13.84 12.21
N SER A 180 10.18 -14.72 13.15
CA SER A 180 11.48 -15.36 12.93
C SER A 180 11.37 -16.04 11.57
N ALA A 181 12.19 -15.64 10.59
CA ALA A 181 12.13 -16.18 9.24
C ALA A 181 12.20 -17.71 9.33
N VAL A 182 11.04 -18.37 9.26
CA VAL A 182 10.97 -19.82 9.34
C VAL A 182 11.66 -20.32 8.10
N VAL A 183 12.87 -20.84 8.25
CA VAL A 183 13.60 -21.47 7.15
C VAL A 183 12.78 -22.69 6.73
N ILE A 184 12.07 -22.57 5.62
CA ILE A 184 11.34 -23.68 5.01
C ILE A 184 12.37 -24.54 4.29
N THR A 185 12.90 -25.54 4.99
CA THR A 185 13.89 -26.48 4.44
C THR A 185 13.36 -27.10 3.15
N GLY A 186 14.13 -26.99 2.06
CA GLY A 186 13.77 -27.53 0.75
C GLY A 186 12.86 -26.64 -0.12
N ALA A 187 12.45 -25.45 0.34
CA ALA A 187 11.64 -24.53 -0.46
C ALA A 187 12.35 -24.07 -1.75
N PHE A 188 13.63 -23.70 -1.64
CA PHE A 188 14.45 -23.34 -2.81
C PHE A 188 14.60 -24.51 -3.78
N GLU A 189 14.95 -25.69 -3.27
CA GLU A 189 15.05 -26.93 -4.06
C GLU A 189 13.75 -27.27 -4.79
N SER A 190 12.60 -27.01 -4.18
CA SER A 190 11.29 -27.24 -4.80
C SER A 190 11.02 -26.33 -6.00
N VAL A 191 11.53 -25.09 -5.99
CA VAL A 191 11.42 -24.15 -7.11
C VAL A 191 12.40 -24.53 -8.21
N VAL A 192 13.66 -24.79 -7.85
CA VAL A 192 14.72 -25.12 -8.80
C VAL A 192 14.48 -26.47 -9.50
N LYS A 193 13.94 -27.46 -8.79
CA LYS A 193 13.60 -28.78 -9.32
C LYS A 193 12.12 -28.90 -9.71
N ALA A 194 11.45 -27.78 -9.97
CA ALA A 194 10.08 -27.81 -10.46
C ALA A 194 9.99 -28.65 -11.74
N ARG A 195 8.92 -29.44 -11.86
CA ARG A 195 8.64 -30.24 -13.06
C ARG A 195 8.03 -29.32 -14.11
N TRP A 196 8.37 -29.57 -15.37
CA TRP A 196 7.88 -28.82 -16.51
C TRP A 196 6.91 -29.69 -17.31
N SER A 197 5.85 -29.09 -17.81
CA SER A 197 5.02 -29.63 -18.88
C SER A 197 4.65 -28.49 -19.83
N TYR A 198 4.24 -28.80 -21.05
CA TYR A 198 3.87 -27.79 -22.02
C TYR A 198 2.75 -28.28 -22.94
N VAL A 199 2.09 -27.34 -23.60
CA VAL A 199 1.01 -27.59 -24.56
C VAL A 199 1.49 -27.15 -25.94
N GLU A 200 1.42 -28.04 -26.91
CA GLU A 200 1.65 -27.74 -28.34
C GLU A 200 0.34 -27.72 -29.12
N SER A 201 0.22 -26.78 -30.05
CA SER A 201 -0.81 -26.71 -31.09
C SER A 201 -0.30 -27.31 -32.42
N GLY A 202 -1.20 -27.56 -33.36
CA GLY A 202 -0.88 -28.13 -34.69
C GLY A 202 -1.00 -29.66 -34.78
N HIS A 203 -1.57 -30.32 -33.76
CA HIS A 203 -1.83 -31.76 -33.80
C HIS A 203 -3.21 -32.06 -34.38
N VAL A 204 -3.29 -32.22 -35.71
CA VAL A 204 -4.55 -32.44 -36.45
C VAL A 204 -5.41 -33.60 -35.93
N ASP A 205 -4.81 -34.61 -35.29
CA ASP A 205 -5.49 -35.78 -34.74
C ASP A 205 -5.92 -35.64 -33.27
N MET A 206 -5.67 -34.49 -32.64
CA MET A 206 -5.97 -34.24 -31.23
C MET A 206 -7.15 -33.28 -31.03
N PRO A 207 -7.89 -33.37 -29.91
CA PRO A 207 -8.95 -32.41 -29.61
C PRO A 207 -8.43 -30.97 -29.62
N LEU A 208 -9.12 -30.11 -30.37
CA LEU A 208 -8.74 -28.69 -30.55
C LEU A 208 -7.36 -28.48 -31.19
N GLY A 209 -6.75 -29.52 -31.76
CA GLY A 209 -5.39 -29.44 -32.29
C GLY A 209 -4.30 -29.40 -31.22
N LEU A 210 -4.64 -29.63 -29.94
CA LEU A 210 -3.74 -29.42 -28.80
C LEU A 210 -3.24 -30.75 -28.21
N LYS A 211 -1.95 -30.81 -27.87
CA LYS A 211 -1.34 -31.95 -27.17
C LYS A 211 -0.51 -31.49 -25.98
N ILE A 212 -0.65 -32.21 -24.87
CA ILE A 212 0.09 -31.96 -23.63
C ILE A 212 1.31 -32.88 -23.61
N PHE A 213 2.47 -32.31 -23.28
CA PHE A 213 3.71 -33.02 -23.06
C PHE A 213 4.17 -32.83 -21.63
N ASP A 214 4.43 -33.93 -20.94
CA ASP A 214 5.15 -33.91 -19.68
C ASP A 214 6.65 -33.87 -20.01
N GLY A 215 7.42 -33.00 -19.33
CA GLY A 215 8.80 -32.60 -19.64
C GLY A 215 9.89 -33.68 -19.57
N THR A 216 9.53 -34.94 -19.82
CA THR A 216 10.42 -36.04 -20.17
C THR A 216 10.32 -36.28 -21.67
N VAL A 217 11.06 -35.51 -22.46
CA VAL A 217 11.24 -35.77 -23.90
C VAL A 217 12.71 -36.14 -24.13
N ASP A 218 12.92 -37.40 -24.55
CA ASP A 218 14.14 -37.94 -25.17
C ASP A 218 15.51 -37.53 -24.57
N GLY A 219 15.65 -37.55 -23.25
CA GLY A 219 16.96 -37.46 -22.58
C GLY A 219 17.68 -36.11 -22.71
N VAL A 220 17.05 -35.09 -23.30
CA VAL A 220 17.59 -33.72 -23.40
C VAL A 220 16.93 -32.84 -22.33
N VAL A 221 17.76 -32.25 -21.47
CA VAL A 221 17.35 -31.49 -20.27
C VAL A 221 17.03 -30.01 -20.60
N VAL A 222 16.59 -29.71 -21.82
CA VAL A 222 16.24 -28.35 -22.22
C VAL A 222 14.80 -28.37 -22.74
N PRO A 223 13.85 -27.70 -22.05
CA PRO A 223 12.52 -27.54 -22.59
C PRO A 223 12.63 -26.78 -23.92
N PRO A 224 11.83 -27.11 -24.94
CA PRO A 224 11.76 -26.32 -26.18
C PRO A 224 11.08 -24.97 -25.89
N VAL A 225 11.72 -24.09 -25.12
CA VAL A 225 11.23 -22.73 -24.85
C VAL A 225 11.20 -21.98 -26.17
N TRP A 226 10.19 -21.13 -26.38
CA TRP A 226 10.12 -20.26 -27.56
C TRP A 226 11.47 -19.62 -27.85
N SER A 227 11.90 -19.75 -29.10
CA SER A 227 13.10 -19.07 -29.59
C SER A 227 12.92 -17.56 -29.50
N PHE A 228 14.03 -16.82 -29.44
CA PHE A 228 13.99 -15.36 -29.38
C PHE A 228 13.22 -14.76 -30.56
N ALA A 229 13.36 -15.35 -31.76
CA ALA A 229 12.62 -14.93 -32.95
C ALA A 229 11.10 -15.09 -32.76
N GLU A 230 10.65 -16.23 -32.22
CA GLU A 230 9.22 -16.49 -31.96
C GLU A 230 8.62 -15.62 -30.87
N VAL A 231 9.43 -15.21 -29.88
CA VAL A 231 8.98 -14.35 -28.78
C VAL A 231 8.92 -12.88 -29.21
N ASN A 232 9.82 -12.43 -30.10
CA ASN A 232 9.87 -11.07 -30.63
C ASN A 232 8.98 -10.84 -31.85
N GLU A 233 8.43 -11.89 -32.43
CA GLU A 233 7.41 -11.77 -33.45
C GLU A 233 6.15 -11.25 -32.77
N ILE A 234 5.95 -9.94 -32.88
CA ILE A 234 4.75 -9.25 -32.44
C ILE A 234 3.62 -9.83 -33.29
N SER A 235 2.89 -10.82 -32.76
CA SER A 235 1.54 -11.09 -33.27
C SER A 235 0.81 -9.76 -33.20
N GLY A 236 0.43 -9.20 -34.35
CA GLY A 236 -0.02 -7.81 -34.55
C GLY A 236 -1.36 -7.47 -33.89
N VAL A 237 -1.50 -7.79 -32.60
CA VAL A 237 -2.74 -7.69 -31.83
C VAL A 237 -2.68 -6.51 -30.84
N ASP A 238 -1.55 -5.78 -30.75
CA ASP A 238 -1.41 -4.67 -29.76
C ASP A 238 -1.08 -3.29 -30.35
N GLU A 239 -1.18 -3.11 -31.68
CA GLU A 239 -1.37 -1.78 -32.30
C GLU A 239 -2.86 -1.58 -32.62
N LEU A 240 -3.70 -1.58 -31.58
CA LEU A 240 -5.06 -1.08 -31.70
C LEU A 240 -5.02 0.46 -31.60
N GLU A 241 -4.45 1.11 -32.62
CA GLU A 241 -4.81 2.49 -32.92
C GLU A 241 -6.16 2.49 -33.64
N VAL A 242 -7.14 3.04 -32.92
CA VAL A 242 -8.49 3.33 -33.36
C VAL A 242 -8.45 4.19 -34.62
N LEU A 243 -8.73 3.61 -35.78
CA LEU A 243 -9.28 4.32 -36.92
C LEU A 243 -10.47 3.54 -37.48
N ASP A 244 -11.67 4.00 -37.11
CA ASP A 244 -12.90 3.71 -37.84
C ASP A 244 -12.75 4.16 -39.29
N LEU A 245 -12.76 3.25 -40.27
CA LEU A 245 -13.24 3.52 -41.62
C LEU A 245 -13.81 2.24 -42.26
N ASP A 246 -15.06 2.33 -42.70
CA ASP A 246 -15.70 1.37 -43.60
C ASP A 246 -14.79 1.04 -44.80
N SER A 247 -14.29 -0.21 -44.90
CA SER A 247 -13.80 -0.76 -46.17
C SER A 247 -13.91 -2.28 -46.19
N ASP A 248 -14.59 -2.74 -47.22
CA ASP A 248 -14.59 -4.04 -47.85
C ASP A 248 -13.23 -4.77 -47.90
N GLY A 249 -13.08 -5.79 -47.06
CA GLY A 249 -12.12 -6.89 -47.32
C GLY A 249 -10.77 -6.78 -46.62
N GLU A 250 -10.74 -6.43 -45.34
CA GLU A 250 -9.53 -6.54 -44.53
C GLU A 250 -9.40 -7.96 -43.97
N CYS A 251 -8.47 -8.74 -44.53
CA CYS A 251 -8.13 -10.06 -44.03
C CYS A 251 -7.47 -9.93 -42.65
N ASP A 252 -8.01 -10.66 -41.68
CA ASP A 252 -7.48 -10.75 -40.32
C ASP A 252 -6.10 -11.43 -40.35
N MET A 253 -5.03 -10.64 -40.52
CA MET A 253 -3.65 -11.09 -40.74
C MET A 253 -3.15 -12.03 -39.63
N ALA A 254 -3.68 -11.88 -38.41
CA ALA A 254 -3.40 -12.78 -37.29
C ALA A 254 -3.97 -14.18 -37.50
N ALA A 255 -5.21 -14.27 -38.01
CA ALA A 255 -5.85 -15.53 -38.33
C ALA A 255 -5.22 -16.21 -39.56
N GLU A 256 -4.69 -15.44 -40.52
CA GLU A 256 -3.97 -15.99 -41.67
C GLU A 256 -2.57 -16.52 -41.29
N HIS A 257 -1.83 -15.82 -40.42
CA HIS A 257 -0.52 -16.30 -39.93
C HIS A 257 -0.63 -17.59 -39.11
N GLU A 258 -1.65 -17.72 -38.24
CA GLU A 258 -1.93 -18.97 -37.54
C GLU A 258 -2.37 -20.09 -38.50
N ARG A 259 -3.17 -19.77 -39.53
CA ARG A 259 -3.57 -20.73 -40.57
C ARG A 259 -2.38 -21.19 -41.42
N ASP A 260 -1.44 -20.32 -41.76
CA ASP A 260 -0.24 -20.65 -42.54
C ASP A 260 0.73 -21.53 -41.76
N ARG A 261 0.91 -21.29 -40.45
CA ARG A 261 1.71 -22.17 -39.58
C ARG A 261 1.09 -23.56 -39.42
N VAL A 262 -0.24 -23.61 -39.24
CA VAL A 262 -0.99 -24.88 -39.17
C VAL A 262 -0.99 -25.60 -40.52
N ALA A 263 -1.09 -24.87 -41.64
CA ALA A 263 -1.03 -25.43 -42.99
C ALA A 263 0.38 -25.96 -43.36
N ALA A 264 1.43 -25.38 -42.79
CA ALA A 264 2.81 -25.85 -42.91
C ALA A 264 3.13 -27.08 -42.03
N GLY A 265 2.18 -27.53 -41.18
CA GLY A 265 2.38 -28.67 -40.27
C GLY A 265 3.33 -28.35 -39.11
N GLN A 266 3.47 -27.08 -38.73
CA GLN A 266 4.43 -26.64 -37.72
C GLN A 266 3.80 -26.63 -36.33
N HIS A 267 4.35 -27.42 -35.41
CA HIS A 267 3.93 -27.46 -34.01
C HIS A 267 4.40 -26.21 -33.27
N CYS A 268 3.49 -25.53 -32.56
CA CYS A 268 3.79 -24.33 -31.81
C CYS A 268 3.51 -24.56 -30.33
N VAL A 269 4.46 -24.21 -29.45
CA VAL A 269 4.21 -24.24 -28.01
C VAL A 269 3.30 -23.06 -27.64
N GLU A 270 2.20 -23.34 -26.92
CA GLU A 270 1.21 -22.33 -26.51
C GLU A 270 1.40 -21.90 -25.06
N VAL A 271 1.67 -22.87 -24.17
CA VAL A 271 1.75 -22.64 -22.72
C VAL A 271 2.78 -23.58 -22.10
N PHE A 272 3.60 -23.05 -21.21
CA PHE A 272 4.42 -23.84 -20.27
C PHE A 272 3.76 -23.89 -18.90
N VAL A 273 3.85 -25.05 -18.25
CA VAL A 273 3.36 -25.27 -16.89
C VAL A 273 4.51 -25.73 -16.01
N LEU A 274 4.70 -24.99 -14.94
CA LEU A 274 5.72 -25.18 -13.93
C LEU A 274 5.09 -25.72 -12.66
N THR A 275 5.48 -26.92 -12.23
CA THR A 275 4.90 -27.61 -11.08
C THR A 275 5.92 -27.79 -9.97
N SER A 276 5.73 -27.06 -8.86
CA SER A 276 6.55 -27.15 -7.65
C SER A 276 5.89 -28.06 -6.60
N ALA A 277 6.67 -28.93 -5.97
CA ALA A 277 6.18 -29.85 -4.94
C ALA A 277 5.63 -29.13 -3.70
N MET A 278 6.31 -28.04 -3.30
CA MET A 278 6.01 -27.21 -2.13
C MET A 278 5.21 -25.95 -2.49
N GLY A 279 4.88 -25.71 -3.77
CA GLY A 279 4.29 -24.46 -4.22
C GLY A 279 5.33 -23.36 -4.45
N TRP A 280 4.89 -22.10 -4.48
CA TRP A 280 5.68 -20.98 -4.97
C TRP A 280 5.96 -19.94 -3.89
N PRO A 281 7.02 -19.12 -4.03
CA PRO A 281 7.34 -18.08 -3.05
C PRO A 281 6.17 -17.12 -2.78
N TYR A 282 5.46 -16.69 -3.84
CA TYR A 282 4.31 -15.79 -3.71
C TYR A 282 3.10 -16.43 -3.00
N THR A 283 3.03 -17.76 -2.95
CA THR A 283 2.01 -18.50 -2.18
C THR A 283 2.49 -18.90 -0.79
N ARG A 284 3.65 -18.39 -0.35
CA ARG A 284 4.32 -18.75 0.91
C ARG A 284 4.60 -20.25 1.02
N PHE A 285 4.84 -20.92 -0.10
CA PHE A 285 5.06 -22.38 -0.16
C PHE A 285 3.92 -23.18 0.50
N ILE A 286 2.69 -22.68 0.41
CA ILE A 286 1.49 -23.39 0.86
C ILE A 286 0.98 -24.21 -0.34
N PRO A 287 1.15 -25.55 -0.35
CA PRO A 287 0.89 -26.35 -1.54
C PRO A 287 -0.59 -26.44 -1.91
N THR A 288 -1.49 -26.13 -0.95
CA THR A 288 -2.94 -26.06 -1.18
C THR A 288 -3.36 -24.81 -1.95
N ASN A 289 -2.51 -23.77 -2.01
CA ASN A 289 -2.87 -22.48 -2.62
C ASN A 289 -2.58 -22.43 -4.12
N ALA A 290 -1.43 -22.95 -4.55
CA ALA A 290 -1.12 -23.25 -5.95
C ALA A 290 0.22 -24.00 -6.06
N ARG A 291 0.22 -25.13 -6.75
CA ARG A 291 1.45 -25.87 -7.12
C ARG A 291 1.93 -25.57 -8.53
N CYS A 292 1.04 -25.15 -9.41
CA CYS A 292 1.31 -24.95 -10.83
C CYS A 292 1.32 -23.45 -11.17
N VAL A 293 2.27 -23.03 -12.00
CA VAL A 293 2.34 -21.70 -12.62
C VAL A 293 2.31 -21.88 -14.13
N PHE A 294 1.52 -21.06 -14.81
CA PHE A 294 1.43 -21.04 -16.27
C PHE A 294 2.29 -19.90 -16.80
N VAL A 295 3.15 -20.22 -17.76
CA VAL A 295 4.01 -19.25 -18.46
C VAL A 295 3.55 -19.21 -19.91
N ARG A 296 3.14 -18.03 -20.37
CA ARG A 296 2.76 -17.77 -21.75
C ARG A 296 3.88 -17.09 -22.51
N ARG A 297 3.83 -17.12 -23.84
CA ARG A 297 4.80 -16.47 -24.73
C ARG A 297 5.09 -15.02 -24.34
N GLU A 298 4.04 -14.26 -24.06
CA GLU A 298 4.16 -12.85 -23.67
C GLU A 298 4.91 -12.63 -22.35
N MET A 299 4.76 -13.53 -21.38
CA MET A 299 5.49 -13.43 -20.11
C MET A 299 7.00 -13.63 -20.33
N VAL A 300 7.37 -14.51 -21.27
CA VAL A 300 8.77 -14.70 -21.65
C VAL A 300 9.29 -13.48 -22.40
N ARG A 301 8.50 -12.86 -23.28
CA ARG A 301 8.86 -11.61 -23.97
C ARG A 301 9.15 -10.49 -22.98
N VAL A 302 8.22 -10.22 -22.07
CA VAL A 302 8.40 -9.18 -21.04
C VAL A 302 9.61 -9.47 -20.16
N TRP A 303 9.80 -10.73 -19.76
CA TRP A 303 10.97 -11.12 -18.98
C TRP A 303 12.28 -10.84 -19.71
N ARG A 304 12.36 -11.10 -21.02
CA ARG A 304 13.55 -10.78 -21.84
C ARG A 304 13.83 -9.28 -21.89
N VAL A 305 12.81 -8.44 -22.05
CA VAL A 305 12.97 -6.98 -22.01
C VAL A 305 13.53 -6.51 -20.67
N VAL A 306 12.99 -7.05 -19.57
CA VAL A 306 13.49 -6.74 -18.22
C VAL A 306 14.92 -7.25 -18.01
N GLU A 307 15.23 -8.45 -18.50
CA GLU A 307 16.56 -9.04 -18.42
C GLU A 307 17.61 -8.19 -19.17
N GLU A 308 17.30 -7.72 -20.38
CA GLU A 308 18.16 -6.80 -21.15
C GLU A 308 18.39 -5.46 -20.41
N GLN A 309 17.35 -4.90 -19.79
CA GLN A 309 17.46 -3.68 -18.97
C GLN A 309 18.33 -3.89 -17.72
N ILE A 310 18.21 -5.05 -17.06
CA ILE A 310 19.05 -5.40 -15.91
C ILE A 310 20.50 -5.60 -16.34
N GLN A 311 20.75 -6.25 -17.47
CA GLN A 311 22.10 -6.48 -17.99
C GLN A 311 22.80 -5.20 -18.48
N THR A 312 22.05 -4.18 -18.89
CA THR A 312 22.59 -2.87 -19.28
C THR A 312 22.88 -1.96 -18.08
N TRP A 313 22.30 -2.24 -16.92
CA TRP A 313 22.49 -1.48 -15.67
C TRP A 313 23.96 -1.27 -15.24
N PRO A 314 24.88 -2.25 -15.31
CA PRO A 314 26.28 -2.05 -14.92
C PRO A 314 27.00 -0.96 -15.72
N ASN A 315 26.51 -0.64 -16.93
CA ASN A 315 27.08 0.37 -17.82
C ASN A 315 26.51 1.78 -17.60
N CYS A 316 25.50 1.95 -16.73
CA CYS A 316 24.84 3.23 -16.48
C CYS A 316 25.43 4.02 -15.28
N THR A 317 26.50 3.54 -14.66
CA THR A 317 27.00 4.05 -13.37
C THR A 317 27.65 5.44 -13.42
N HIS A 318 27.68 6.14 -14.56
CA HIS A 318 28.27 7.48 -14.63
C HIS A 318 27.33 8.65 -14.84
N GLN A 319 26.00 8.50 -14.98
CA GLN A 319 25.18 9.70 -15.24
C GLN A 319 23.68 9.67 -14.90
N CYS A 320 23.20 8.81 -14.00
CA CYS A 320 21.82 8.91 -13.52
C CYS A 320 21.75 9.69 -12.20
N LEU A 321 21.56 11.01 -12.31
CA LEU A 321 21.02 11.84 -11.22
C LEU A 321 19.61 11.32 -10.91
N ASN A 322 19.48 10.53 -9.85
CA ASN A 322 18.21 10.16 -9.27
C ASN A 322 17.43 11.43 -8.91
N LYS A 323 16.48 11.84 -9.76
CA LYS A 323 15.36 12.67 -9.32
C LYS A 323 14.27 11.72 -8.80
N PRO A 324 13.86 11.83 -7.53
CA PRO A 324 12.66 11.15 -7.07
C PRO A 324 11.46 11.75 -7.81
N TYR A 325 10.66 10.89 -8.41
CA TYR A 325 9.30 11.24 -8.82
C TYR A 325 8.52 11.56 -7.54
N ILE A 326 8.21 12.84 -7.34
CA ILE A 326 7.21 13.33 -6.38
C ILE A 326 5.84 13.10 -7.02
#